data_AF-A0A1W2B2M1-F1
#
_entry.id   AF-A0A1W2B2M1-F1
#
_cell.length_a   1.000
_cell.length_b   1.000
_cell.length_c   1.000
_cell.angle_alpha   90.00
_cell.angle_beta   90.00
_cell.angle_gamma   90.00
#
_symmetry.space_group_name_H-M   'P 1'
#
loop_
_entity.id
_entity.type
_entity.pdbx_description
1 polymer ?
#
loop_
_entity_poly.entity_id
_entity_poly.type
_entity_poly.pdbx_seq_one_letter_code
_entity_poly.pdbx_strand_id
1 'polypeptide(L)'
;MSTALRAGALLGVIGVAAAAFIYFDQEPSTPSTEQPQARPQAVSEGYTFERLDNPPRTVVREGQAITATMTDGARTVVLNGPSRTFSEPKATKAEVTTNAWVRLAPQAWKQGEEQADWFRPWLTKALSDNTPDVLAVAMEYIDGAAAQKNAEGVRFRGDAAFGPVAATGAGRLERSDFYDYLGVPWSFEDGTRTKPDSDHYGAVDCSGFVRLVYGYRMDYPLLGTNTAGPGLPRRAYAMAEFGPGITPIPNTGRRVTAYDSLQAGDLVFFEVEGGADELDHAGIYLGVDSDGRHRFMSSRERINGPTLGDVGGTSLLDDGGMYSRGFRTARRI
;
A
#
# COMPACT_ATOMS: atom_id res chain seq x y z
N MET A 1 -69.87 32.69 -23.66
CA MET A 1 -69.05 32.86 -24.88
C MET A 1 -68.01 31.75 -24.85
N SER A 2 -68.41 30.56 -25.29
CA SER A 2 -68.20 30.03 -26.66
C SER A 2 -66.76 29.50 -26.82
N THR A 3 -66.56 28.21 -26.51
CA THR A 3 -66.33 27.09 -27.48
C THR A 3 -64.85 27.01 -27.91
N ALA A 4 -64.18 25.87 -28.08
CA ALA A 4 -64.56 24.46 -28.13
C ALA A 4 -63.26 23.61 -27.98
N LEU A 5 -63.24 22.48 -27.25
CA LEU A 5 -63.35 21.07 -27.73
C LEU A 5 -62.15 20.63 -28.62
N ARG A 6 -61.50 19.46 -28.50
CA ARG A 6 -61.72 18.08 -27.98
C ARG A 6 -60.31 17.41 -27.91
N ALA A 7 -59.92 16.57 -26.96
CA ALA A 7 -60.42 15.26 -26.51
C ALA A 7 -60.24 14.10 -27.54
N GLY A 8 -59.61 13.01 -27.06
CA GLY A 8 -59.49 11.68 -27.70
C GLY A 8 -58.03 11.20 -27.70
N ALA A 9 -57.49 10.35 -26.83
CA ALA A 9 -57.90 9.11 -26.13
C ALA A 9 -57.65 7.80 -26.91
N LEU A 10 -56.99 6.87 -26.20
CA LEU A 10 -56.96 5.39 -26.28
C LEU A 10 -55.84 4.62 -27.03
N LEU A 11 -55.23 3.73 -26.21
CA LEU A 11 -54.76 2.34 -26.45
C LEU A 11 -53.56 2.13 -27.40
N GLY A 12 -52.60 1.22 -27.18
CA GLY A 12 -52.38 0.17 -26.19
C GLY A 12 -51.30 -0.81 -26.71
N VAL A 13 -50.76 -1.63 -25.79
CA VAL A 13 -50.15 -2.98 -25.99
C VAL A 13 -48.72 -3.13 -26.56
N ILE A 14 -47.83 -3.54 -25.64
CA ILE A 14 -46.85 -4.66 -25.63
C ILE A 14 -46.32 -5.21 -26.98
N GLY A 15 -44.98 -5.29 -27.09
CA GLY A 15 -44.27 -6.18 -28.02
C GLY A 15 -42.77 -6.30 -27.72
N VAL A 16 -42.34 -7.49 -27.34
CA VAL A 16 -40.95 -7.94 -27.07
C VAL A 16 -40.17 -8.11 -28.39
N ALA A 17 -38.87 -7.77 -28.43
CA ALA A 17 -37.83 -8.63 -29.05
C ALA A 17 -36.42 -8.00 -28.96
N ALA A 18 -35.47 -8.82 -28.53
CA ALA A 18 -34.03 -8.62 -28.65
C ALA A 18 -33.55 -8.80 -30.10
N ALA A 19 -32.48 -8.11 -30.50
CA ALA A 19 -31.47 -8.67 -31.40
C ALA A 19 -30.21 -7.78 -31.45
N ALA A 20 -29.07 -8.46 -31.45
CA ALA A 20 -27.74 -7.97 -31.70
C ALA A 20 -27.58 -7.33 -33.09
N PHE A 21 -26.64 -6.40 -33.22
CA PHE A 21 -26.01 -6.07 -34.49
C PHE A 21 -24.50 -6.32 -34.37
N ILE A 22 -24.03 -7.33 -35.11
CA ILE A 22 -22.65 -7.48 -35.54
C ILE A 22 -22.67 -7.61 -37.07
N TYR A 23 -21.62 -7.09 -37.72
CA TYR A 23 -21.13 -7.31 -39.09
C TYR A 23 -21.82 -6.45 -40.19
N PHE A 24 -21.15 -5.82 -41.17
CA PHE A 24 -19.93 -6.12 -41.98
C PHE A 24 -19.19 -4.78 -42.34
N ASP A 25 -17.91 -4.74 -42.71
CA ASP A 25 -17.44 -5.14 -44.05
C ASP A 25 -15.91 -5.34 -44.16
N GLN A 26 -15.51 -6.35 -44.94
CA GLN A 26 -14.17 -6.66 -45.47
C GLN A 26 -14.14 -6.22 -46.95
N GLU A 27 -13.07 -5.62 -47.48
CA GLU A 27 -11.98 -6.25 -48.31
C GLU A 27 -11.25 -5.10 -49.09
N PRO A 28 -10.10 -5.28 -49.82
CA PRO A 28 -9.04 -6.32 -49.80
C PRO A 28 -7.58 -5.76 -49.73
N SER A 29 -6.62 -6.68 -49.54
CA SER A 29 -5.13 -6.66 -49.47
C SER A 29 -4.37 -5.97 -50.63
N THR A 30 -3.13 -5.41 -50.56
CA THR A 30 -1.77 -5.83 -50.04
C THR A 30 -0.74 -4.68 -50.33
N PRO A 31 0.59 -4.68 -50.01
CA PRO A 31 1.42 -5.43 -49.03
C PRO A 31 2.34 -4.55 -48.10
N SER A 32 2.70 -5.14 -46.95
CA SER A 32 3.89 -5.00 -46.09
C SER A 32 4.72 -3.69 -45.97
N THR A 33 4.79 -3.15 -44.74
CA THR A 33 6.02 -2.54 -44.20
C THR A 33 6.09 -2.75 -42.67
N GLU A 34 7.08 -3.55 -42.26
CA GLU A 34 7.73 -3.72 -40.95
C GLU A 34 6.98 -3.32 -39.65
N GLN A 35 6.48 -4.35 -38.95
CA GLN A 35 6.19 -4.30 -37.50
C GLN A 35 7.50 -4.47 -36.70
N PRO A 36 7.72 -3.69 -35.62
CA PRO A 36 8.75 -4.02 -34.64
C PRO A 36 8.42 -5.38 -34.00
N GLN A 37 9.33 -6.33 -34.17
CA GLN A 37 9.22 -7.70 -33.69
C GLN A 37 9.10 -7.73 -32.16
N ALA A 38 7.93 -8.12 -31.65
CA ALA A 38 7.80 -8.64 -30.31
C ALA A 38 8.69 -9.89 -30.21
N ARG A 39 9.67 -9.86 -29.31
CA ARG A 39 10.53 -11.02 -29.06
C ARG A 39 9.68 -12.20 -28.58
N PRO A 40 9.98 -13.44 -29.02
CA PRO A 40 9.20 -14.61 -28.63
C PRO A 40 9.17 -14.77 -27.11
N GLN A 41 7.96 -14.86 -26.54
CA GLN A 41 7.73 -15.24 -25.16
C GLN A 41 8.34 -16.64 -24.94
N ALA A 42 9.36 -16.72 -24.07
CA ALA A 42 9.78 -18.00 -23.52
C ALA A 42 8.64 -18.51 -22.62
N VAL A 43 7.84 -19.41 -23.19
CA VAL A 43 6.83 -20.18 -22.47
C VAL A 43 7.55 -21.00 -21.43
N SER A 44 7.24 -20.76 -20.16
CA SER A 44 7.51 -21.71 -19.09
C SER A 44 6.17 -21.98 -18.42
N GLU A 45 5.44 -22.86 -19.10
CA GLU A 45 4.26 -23.69 -18.79
C GLU A 45 3.01 -23.11 -18.11
N GLY A 46 2.87 -21.80 -17.94
CA GLY A 46 1.57 -21.19 -17.59
C GLY A 46 1.60 -19.68 -17.39
N TYR A 47 2.77 -19.14 -17.02
CA TYR A 47 2.94 -17.69 -16.85
C TYR A 47 3.48 -16.99 -18.09
N THR A 48 2.92 -15.82 -18.38
CA THR A 48 3.49 -14.84 -19.30
C THR A 48 3.97 -13.62 -18.53
N PHE A 49 5.00 -12.96 -19.05
CA PHE A 49 5.63 -11.80 -18.45
C PHE A 49 5.48 -10.61 -19.39
N GLU A 50 4.74 -9.62 -18.93
CA GLU A 50 4.47 -8.39 -19.67
C GLU A 50 5.28 -7.25 -19.04
N ARG A 51 5.97 -6.47 -19.87
CA ARG A 51 6.66 -5.26 -19.44
C ARG A 51 5.76 -4.05 -19.66
N LEU A 52 5.60 -3.27 -18.61
CA LEU A 52 4.87 -2.01 -18.63
C LEU A 52 5.76 -0.90 -18.08
N ASP A 53 5.51 0.33 -18.53
CA ASP A 53 6.22 1.53 -18.10
C ASP A 53 5.35 2.42 -17.20
N ASN A 54 5.98 3.44 -16.61
CA ASN A 54 5.35 4.43 -15.74
C ASN A 54 4.59 3.85 -14.52
N PRO A 55 5.30 3.27 -13.53
CA PRO A 55 6.73 2.99 -13.52
C PRO A 55 7.09 1.68 -14.25
N PRO A 56 8.35 1.51 -14.69
CA PRO A 56 8.86 0.25 -15.24
C PRO A 56 8.57 -0.92 -14.30
N ARG A 57 7.86 -1.93 -14.80
CA ARG A 57 7.40 -3.09 -14.01
C ARG A 57 7.17 -4.31 -14.88
N THR A 58 7.30 -5.48 -14.26
CA THR A 58 6.92 -6.77 -14.84
C THR A 58 5.58 -7.20 -14.25
N VAL A 59 4.61 -7.44 -15.12
CA VAL A 59 3.32 -8.04 -14.77
C VAL A 59 3.36 -9.51 -15.16
N VAL A 60 3.13 -10.38 -14.19
CA VAL A 60 3.00 -11.83 -14.38
C VAL A 60 1.53 -12.14 -14.61
N ARG A 61 1.22 -12.89 -15.66
CA ARG A 61 -0.13 -13.34 -15.96
C ARG A 61 -0.22 -14.84 -16.13
N GLU A 62 -1.28 -15.44 -15.59
CA GLU A 62 -1.71 -16.79 -15.91
C GLU A 62 -2.93 -16.70 -16.84
N GLY A 63 -2.73 -17.00 -18.13
CA GLY A 63 -3.70 -16.64 -19.15
C GLY A 63 -3.94 -15.12 -19.19
N GLN A 64 -5.19 -14.69 -18.98
CA GLN A 64 -5.54 -13.26 -18.93
C GLN A 64 -5.44 -12.64 -17.52
N ALA A 65 -5.45 -13.47 -16.48
CA ALA A 65 -5.45 -13.01 -15.09
C ALA A 65 -4.07 -12.47 -14.71
N ILE A 66 -4.03 -11.29 -14.08
CA ILE A 66 -2.81 -10.78 -13.44
C ILE A 66 -2.60 -11.57 -12.15
N THR A 67 -1.41 -12.13 -11.97
CA THR A 67 -1.05 -12.93 -10.79
C THR A 67 -0.07 -12.18 -9.89
N ALA A 68 0.85 -11.42 -10.47
CA ALA A 68 1.83 -10.62 -9.71
C ALA A 68 2.25 -9.36 -10.48
N THR A 69 2.64 -8.32 -9.74
CA THR A 69 3.26 -7.11 -10.29
C THR A 69 4.52 -6.79 -9.49
N MET A 70 5.66 -6.73 -10.18
CA MET A 70 6.96 -6.36 -9.62
C MET A 70 7.42 -5.06 -10.27
N THR A 71 7.72 -4.04 -9.46
CA THR A 71 8.19 -2.74 -9.96
C THR A 71 9.71 -2.68 -9.88
N ASP A 72 10.37 -2.25 -10.97
CA ASP A 72 11.82 -2.14 -11.01
C ASP A 72 12.32 -1.24 -9.88
N GLY A 73 13.37 -1.66 -9.17
CA GLY A 73 13.92 -0.99 -8.01
C GLY A 73 13.25 -1.32 -6.68
N ALA A 74 12.04 -1.87 -6.67
CA ALA A 74 11.30 -2.21 -5.45
C ALA A 74 11.42 -3.70 -5.09
N ARG A 75 11.34 -4.02 -3.80
CA ARG A 75 11.19 -5.40 -3.28
C ARG A 75 9.73 -5.77 -3.04
N THR A 76 8.84 -4.81 -2.81
CA THR A 76 7.41 -5.05 -2.68
C THR A 76 6.86 -5.59 -3.99
N VAL A 77 6.22 -6.75 -3.90
CA VAL A 77 5.51 -7.40 -4.98
C VAL A 77 4.05 -7.51 -4.59
N VAL A 78 3.17 -7.02 -5.45
CA VAL A 78 1.73 -7.17 -5.28
C VAL A 78 1.30 -8.43 -6.01
N LEU A 79 0.80 -9.42 -5.26
CA LEU A 79 0.19 -10.63 -5.77
C LEU A 79 -1.33 -10.48 -5.75
N ASN A 80 -1.99 -11.07 -6.74
CA ASN A 80 -3.44 -11.23 -6.73
C ASN A 80 -3.77 -12.59 -6.11
N GLY A 81 -4.28 -12.57 -4.88
CA GLY A 81 -4.65 -13.75 -4.12
C GLY A 81 -6.13 -13.78 -3.74
N PRO A 82 -6.51 -14.61 -2.76
CA PRO A 82 -7.87 -14.64 -2.23
C PRO A 82 -8.31 -13.26 -1.73
N SER A 83 -9.56 -12.90 -2.00
CA SER A 83 -10.15 -11.66 -1.50
C SER A 83 -10.34 -11.72 0.02
N ARG A 84 -10.12 -10.59 0.68
CA ARG A 84 -10.26 -10.40 2.13
C ARG A 84 -10.64 -8.96 2.45
N THR A 85 -11.20 -8.76 3.63
CA THR A 85 -11.65 -7.44 4.11
C THR A 85 -10.91 -7.06 5.37
N PHE A 86 -10.41 -5.81 5.41
CA PHE A 86 -9.88 -5.18 6.61
C PHE A 86 -10.90 -4.18 7.16
N SER A 87 -11.16 -4.25 8.46
CA SER A 87 -12.16 -3.43 9.15
C SER A 87 -11.64 -2.98 10.51
N GLU A 88 -11.99 -1.76 10.91
CA GLU A 88 -11.72 -1.23 12.26
C GLU A 88 -12.98 -0.52 12.81
N PRO A 89 -14.03 -1.27 13.20
CA PRO A 89 -15.37 -0.71 13.46
C PRO A 89 -15.43 0.34 14.58
N LYS A 90 -14.45 0.33 15.49
CA LYS A 90 -14.34 1.35 16.56
C LYS A 90 -13.89 2.71 16.05
N ALA A 91 -13.17 2.76 14.92
CA ALA A 91 -12.54 3.96 14.40
C ALA A 91 -13.15 4.45 13.08
N THR A 92 -13.78 3.56 12.29
CA THR A 92 -14.50 3.91 11.06
C THR A 92 -15.53 2.83 10.70
N LYS A 93 -16.49 3.19 9.84
CA LYS A 93 -17.40 2.23 9.20
C LYS A 93 -16.88 1.73 7.85
N ALA A 94 -15.88 2.41 7.28
CA ALA A 94 -15.31 2.02 6.01
C ALA A 94 -14.51 0.73 6.14
N GLU A 95 -14.59 -0.09 5.11
CA GLU A 95 -13.86 -1.36 5.03
C GLU A 95 -12.97 -1.37 3.77
N VAL A 96 -11.82 -2.03 3.82
CA VAL A 96 -10.98 -2.24 2.63
C VAL A 96 -11.08 -3.69 2.21
N THR A 97 -11.85 -3.96 1.16
CA THR A 97 -11.90 -5.29 0.53
C THR A 97 -10.92 -5.33 -0.62
N THR A 98 -9.96 -6.25 -0.56
CA THR A 98 -8.87 -6.34 -1.55
C THR A 98 -8.48 -7.78 -1.82
N ASN A 99 -8.02 -8.03 -3.04
CA ASN A 99 -7.32 -9.25 -3.44
C ASN A 99 -5.80 -9.03 -3.54
N ALA A 100 -5.30 -7.85 -3.18
CA ALA A 100 -3.88 -7.55 -3.14
C ALA A 100 -3.22 -8.21 -1.93
N TRP A 101 -2.15 -8.95 -2.19
CA TRP A 101 -1.26 -9.53 -1.20
C TRP A 101 0.15 -8.99 -1.44
N VAL A 102 0.70 -8.26 -0.47
CA VAL A 102 1.98 -7.55 -0.61
C VAL A 102 3.09 -8.37 0.06
N ARG A 103 3.96 -8.93 -0.76
CA ARG A 103 5.13 -9.73 -0.32
C ARG A 103 6.43 -8.98 -0.61
N LEU A 104 7.52 -9.41 0.03
CA LEU A 104 8.85 -8.91 -0.28
C LEU A 104 9.64 -9.96 -1.07
N ALA A 105 10.14 -9.53 -2.23
CA ALA A 105 11.18 -10.24 -2.96
C ALA A 105 12.50 -10.22 -2.15
N PRO A 106 13.38 -11.22 -2.32
CA PRO A 106 14.67 -11.26 -1.63
C PRO A 106 15.59 -10.10 -2.02
N GLN A 107 15.39 -9.52 -3.19
CA GLN A 107 16.13 -8.36 -3.70
C GLN A 107 15.23 -7.44 -4.51
N ALA A 108 15.70 -6.21 -4.75
CA ALA A 108 14.98 -5.26 -5.60
C ALA A 108 14.81 -5.84 -7.01
N TRP A 109 13.60 -5.72 -7.55
CA TRP A 109 13.29 -6.20 -8.89
C TRP A 109 14.07 -5.43 -9.95
N LYS A 110 14.48 -6.11 -11.01
CA LYS A 110 15.11 -5.53 -12.20
C LYS A 110 14.54 -6.21 -13.43
N GLN A 111 14.55 -5.50 -14.56
CA GLN A 111 14.20 -6.10 -15.84
C GLN A 111 15.06 -7.34 -16.10
N GLY A 112 14.42 -8.45 -16.51
CA GLY A 112 15.09 -9.72 -16.80
C GLY A 112 15.14 -10.68 -15.60
N GLU A 113 14.80 -10.23 -14.38
CA GLU A 113 14.74 -11.10 -13.19
C GLU A 113 13.70 -12.22 -13.33
N GLU A 114 12.76 -12.13 -14.28
CA GLU A 114 11.85 -13.22 -14.60
C GLU A 114 12.56 -14.49 -15.12
N GLN A 115 13.81 -14.35 -15.58
CA GLN A 115 14.67 -15.45 -16.00
C GLN A 115 15.67 -15.89 -14.93
N ALA A 116 15.72 -15.21 -13.79
CA ALA A 116 16.65 -15.54 -12.72
C ALA A 116 16.21 -16.80 -11.97
N ASP A 117 17.17 -17.65 -11.59
CA ASP A 117 16.93 -18.94 -10.94
C ASP A 117 16.11 -18.82 -9.64
N TRP A 118 16.23 -17.69 -8.94
CA TRP A 118 15.52 -17.45 -7.68
C TRP A 118 14.02 -17.15 -7.88
N PHE A 119 13.63 -16.59 -9.02
CA PHE A 119 12.35 -15.93 -9.15
C PHE A 119 11.18 -16.91 -9.21
N ARG A 120 11.26 -17.94 -10.06
CA ARG A 120 10.15 -18.91 -10.18
C ARG A 120 9.89 -19.68 -8.88
N PRO A 121 10.93 -20.22 -8.19
CA PRO A 121 10.72 -20.84 -6.88
C PRO A 121 10.12 -19.86 -5.86
N TRP A 122 10.59 -18.60 -5.85
CA TRP A 122 10.07 -17.58 -4.97
C TRP A 122 8.60 -17.26 -5.27
N LEU A 123 8.22 -17.06 -6.54
CA LEU A 123 6.85 -16.73 -6.94
C LEU A 123 5.88 -17.85 -6.56
N THR A 124 6.22 -19.11 -6.84
CA THR A 124 5.40 -20.27 -6.46
C THR A 124 5.18 -20.33 -4.94
N LYS A 125 6.25 -20.12 -4.15
CA LYS A 125 6.13 -20.05 -2.69
C LYS A 125 5.24 -18.88 -2.27
N ALA A 126 5.46 -17.69 -2.82
CA ALA A 126 4.73 -16.48 -2.45
C ALA A 126 3.23 -16.56 -2.77
N LEU A 127 2.84 -17.23 -3.87
CA LEU A 127 1.45 -17.46 -4.26
C LEU A 127 0.72 -18.51 -3.41
N SER A 128 1.46 -19.45 -2.80
CA SER A 128 0.92 -20.48 -1.92
C SER A 128 1.02 -20.13 -0.43
N ASP A 129 1.68 -19.02 -0.11
CA ASP A 129 1.89 -18.55 1.25
C ASP A 129 0.63 -17.88 1.80
N ASN A 130 0.02 -18.52 2.79
CA ASN A 130 -1.17 -18.04 3.49
C ASN A 130 -0.84 -17.31 4.82
N THR A 131 0.44 -17.10 5.13
CA THR A 131 0.82 -16.29 6.31
C THR A 131 0.45 -14.81 6.08
N PRO A 132 0.27 -14.01 7.15
CA PRO A 132 0.01 -12.58 7.02
C PRO A 132 1.05 -11.89 6.12
N ASP A 133 0.57 -11.11 5.15
CA ASP A 133 1.39 -10.23 4.30
C ASP A 133 1.46 -8.83 4.91
N VAL A 134 2.11 -7.87 4.25
CA VAL A 134 2.28 -6.51 4.80
C VAL A 134 0.96 -5.91 5.31
N LEU A 135 -0.12 -6.01 4.52
CA LEU A 135 -1.41 -5.40 4.89
C LEU A 135 -2.04 -6.10 6.09
N ALA A 136 -2.01 -7.45 6.11
CA ALA A 136 -2.53 -8.20 7.25
C ALA A 136 -1.67 -7.99 8.51
N VAL A 137 -0.34 -7.90 8.38
CA VAL A 137 0.58 -7.61 9.49
C VAL A 137 0.32 -6.21 10.07
N ALA A 138 0.09 -5.21 9.22
CA ALA A 138 -0.26 -3.86 9.66
C ALA A 138 -1.49 -3.84 10.57
N MET A 139 -2.49 -4.68 10.28
CA MET A 139 -3.71 -4.82 11.08
C MET A 139 -3.51 -5.50 12.44
N GLU A 140 -2.37 -6.13 12.71
CA GLU A 140 -2.13 -6.82 13.99
C GLU A 140 -1.76 -5.87 15.14
N TYR A 141 -1.78 -4.56 14.90
CA TYR A 141 -1.35 -3.52 15.84
C TYR A 141 -2.42 -2.46 16.15
N ILE A 142 -3.65 -2.61 15.64
CA ILE A 142 -4.76 -1.71 15.94
C ILE A 142 -5.24 -1.85 17.39
N ASP A 143 -6.07 -0.90 17.83
CA ASP A 143 -6.72 -0.92 19.15
C ASP A 143 -7.40 -2.27 19.42
N GLY A 144 -7.04 -2.89 20.55
CA GLY A 144 -7.57 -4.19 20.97
C GLY A 144 -7.03 -5.41 20.22
N ALA A 145 -6.05 -5.26 19.33
CA ALA A 145 -5.42 -6.40 18.68
C ALA A 145 -4.79 -7.36 19.71
N ALA A 146 -5.07 -8.66 19.55
CA ALA A 146 -4.64 -9.68 20.52
C ALA A 146 -3.12 -9.81 20.57
N ALA A 147 -2.57 -9.66 21.77
CA ALA A 147 -1.14 -9.79 21.99
C ALA A 147 -0.68 -11.24 21.83
N GLN A 148 0.45 -11.44 21.16
CA GLN A 148 1.16 -12.72 21.15
C GLN A 148 2.64 -12.52 21.43
N LYS A 149 3.21 -13.48 22.16
CA LYS A 149 4.63 -13.57 22.47
C LYS A 149 5.29 -14.72 21.71
N ASN A 150 6.57 -14.55 21.38
CA ASN A 150 7.40 -15.64 20.86
C ASN A 150 7.89 -16.54 22.02
N ALA A 151 8.72 -17.55 21.69
CA ALA A 151 9.24 -18.50 22.67
C ALA A 151 10.11 -17.83 23.75
N GLU A 152 10.74 -16.71 23.42
CA GLU A 152 11.58 -15.89 24.29
C GLU A 152 10.76 -14.90 25.14
N GLY A 153 9.43 -14.88 25.01
CA GLY A 153 8.53 -14.01 25.78
C GLY A 153 8.40 -12.58 25.23
N VAL A 154 8.97 -12.28 24.06
CA VAL A 154 8.88 -10.97 23.39
C VAL A 154 7.52 -10.84 22.73
N ARG A 155 6.79 -9.75 23.04
CA ARG A 155 5.54 -9.41 22.36
C ARG A 155 5.86 -8.94 20.95
N PHE A 156 5.57 -9.75 19.94
CA PHE A 156 5.86 -9.42 18.55
C PHE A 156 4.65 -8.84 17.79
N ARG A 157 3.42 -9.06 18.31
CA ARG A 157 2.16 -8.50 17.79
C ARG A 157 1.13 -8.25 18.89
N GLY A 158 0.12 -7.43 18.60
CA GLY A 158 -0.87 -6.93 19.55
C GLY A 158 -0.98 -5.41 19.51
N ASP A 159 -2.00 -4.90 20.20
CA ASP A 159 -2.29 -3.46 20.36
C ASP A 159 -1.00 -2.65 20.66
N ALA A 160 -0.78 -1.61 19.85
CA ALA A 160 0.36 -0.73 19.96
C ALA A 160 -0.08 0.70 20.24
N ALA A 161 0.55 1.33 21.25
CA ALA A 161 0.37 2.75 21.54
C ALA A 161 1.13 3.63 20.54
N PHE A 162 0.84 4.94 20.50
CA PHE A 162 1.68 5.91 19.79
C PHE A 162 2.93 6.26 20.60
N GLY A 163 2.73 6.50 21.89
CA GLY A 163 3.77 6.90 22.84
C GLY A 163 3.17 7.31 24.19
N PRO A 164 4.02 7.58 25.20
CA PRO A 164 3.56 8.04 26.51
C PRO A 164 2.93 9.43 26.40
N VAL A 165 2.03 9.74 27.34
CA VAL A 165 1.43 11.08 27.43
C VAL A 165 2.50 12.07 27.90
N ALA A 166 2.63 13.20 27.21
CA ALA A 166 3.56 14.26 27.57
C ALA A 166 3.22 14.78 28.98
N ALA A 167 4.25 15.06 29.80
CA ALA A 167 4.05 15.57 31.16
C ALA A 167 3.26 16.89 31.22
N THR A 168 3.28 17.67 30.13
CA THR A 168 2.51 18.91 29.97
C THR A 168 1.02 18.67 29.69
N GLY A 169 0.62 17.44 29.37
CA GLY A 169 -0.72 17.09 28.90
C GLY A 169 -1.01 17.53 27.46
N ALA A 170 -0.02 18.09 26.76
CA ALA A 170 -0.20 18.65 25.41
C ALA A 170 -0.45 17.59 24.32
N GLY A 171 -0.27 16.31 24.64
CA GLY A 171 -0.35 15.24 23.67
C GLY A 171 0.41 13.99 24.10
N ARG A 172 0.79 13.16 23.13
CA ARG A 172 1.70 12.02 23.31
C ARG A 172 3.06 12.32 22.69
N LEU A 173 4.11 11.74 23.28
CA LEU A 173 5.47 11.90 22.81
C LEU A 173 5.73 10.96 21.63
N GLU A 174 6.25 11.53 20.54
CA GLU A 174 6.82 10.76 19.43
C GLU A 174 8.12 10.04 19.85
N ARG A 175 8.80 9.41 18.88
CA ARG A 175 10.12 8.73 19.00
C ARG A 175 10.04 7.25 19.34
N SER A 176 8.85 6.66 19.42
CA SER A 176 8.68 5.22 19.57
C SER A 176 9.00 4.49 18.24
N ASP A 177 10.03 3.64 18.22
CA ASP A 177 10.36 2.77 17.08
C ASP A 177 9.97 1.31 17.36
N PHE A 178 10.14 0.42 16.37
CA PHE A 178 9.80 -1.01 16.49
C PHE A 178 10.45 -1.69 17.72
N TYR A 179 11.69 -1.33 18.07
CA TYR A 179 12.39 -1.94 19.20
C TYR A 179 11.79 -1.52 20.56
N ASP A 180 11.18 -0.34 20.66
CA ASP A 180 10.44 0.12 21.85
C ASP A 180 9.15 -0.69 22.03
N TYR A 181 8.43 -0.93 20.93
CA TYR A 181 7.25 -1.81 20.95
C TYR A 181 7.56 -3.21 21.46
N LEU A 182 8.65 -3.79 20.96
CA LEU A 182 9.12 -5.13 21.33
C LEU A 182 9.71 -5.16 22.75
N GLY A 183 10.30 -4.05 23.21
CA GLY A 183 11.06 -3.98 24.45
C GLY A 183 12.39 -4.72 24.38
N VAL A 184 13.03 -4.78 23.20
CA VAL A 184 14.30 -5.49 23.00
C VAL A 184 15.38 -4.56 22.43
N PRO A 185 16.65 -4.65 22.88
CA PRO A 185 17.75 -3.95 22.24
C PRO A 185 17.90 -4.38 20.78
N TRP A 186 18.33 -3.45 19.93
CA TRP A 186 18.54 -3.72 18.51
C TRP A 186 19.92 -3.29 18.03
N SER A 187 20.50 -4.06 17.11
CA SER A 187 21.75 -3.74 16.41
C SER A 187 21.47 -3.66 14.92
N PHE A 188 21.72 -2.50 14.33
CA PHE A 188 21.60 -2.28 12.89
C PHE A 188 22.84 -2.79 12.16
N GLU A 189 22.70 -3.05 10.86
CA GLU A 189 23.80 -3.55 10.02
C GLU A 189 24.96 -2.55 9.92
N ASP A 190 24.68 -1.24 10.07
CA ASP A 190 25.67 -0.18 10.13
C ASP A 190 26.48 -0.14 11.45
N GLY A 191 26.20 -1.07 12.38
CA GLY A 191 26.85 -1.18 13.68
C GLY A 191 26.21 -0.30 14.76
N THR A 192 25.24 0.55 14.41
CA THR A 192 24.47 1.34 15.39
C THR A 192 23.72 0.42 16.32
N ARG A 193 23.77 0.73 17.63
CA ARG A 193 23.06 0.00 18.66
C ARG A 193 22.10 0.92 19.39
N THR A 194 20.89 0.43 19.59
CA THR A 194 19.83 1.15 20.31
C THR A 194 19.26 0.28 21.42
N LYS A 195 18.78 0.94 22.47
CA LYS A 195 18.09 0.31 23.59
C LYS A 195 16.66 0.82 23.61
N PRO A 196 15.69 -0.05 23.92
CA PRO A 196 14.31 0.37 24.07
C PRO A 196 14.18 1.31 25.27
N ASP A 197 13.33 2.32 25.12
CA ASP A 197 12.87 3.14 26.24
C ASP A 197 11.69 2.44 26.93
N SER A 198 11.81 2.21 28.24
CA SER A 198 10.76 1.56 29.03
C SER A 198 9.46 2.36 29.06
N ASP A 199 9.53 3.69 28.98
CA ASP A 199 8.35 4.55 28.96
C ASP A 199 7.58 4.45 27.62
N HIS A 200 8.26 3.95 26.58
CA HIS A 200 7.71 3.70 25.26
C HIS A 200 7.42 2.21 25.01
N TYR A 201 7.44 1.35 26.04
CA TYR A 201 7.18 -0.07 25.86
C TYR A 201 5.80 -0.32 25.23
N GLY A 202 5.79 -0.98 24.07
CA GLY A 202 4.55 -1.22 23.32
C GLY A 202 4.06 -0.06 22.48
N ALA A 203 4.90 0.95 22.26
CA ALA A 203 4.56 2.08 21.41
C ALA A 203 5.32 2.04 20.08
N VAL A 204 4.68 2.55 19.02
CA VAL A 204 5.30 2.89 17.73
C VAL A 204 4.71 4.19 17.20
N ASP A 205 5.56 5.14 16.81
CA ASP A 205 5.13 6.33 16.08
C ASP A 205 4.85 6.01 14.60
N CYS A 206 4.50 7.01 13.79
CA CYS A 206 4.10 6.82 12.39
C CYS A 206 5.16 6.05 11.57
N SER A 207 6.42 6.44 11.68
CA SER A 207 7.55 5.81 10.99
C SER A 207 8.05 4.54 11.70
N GLY A 208 7.96 4.50 13.04
CA GLY A 208 8.22 3.29 13.82
C GLY A 208 7.27 2.15 13.47
N PHE A 209 6.01 2.46 13.15
CA PHE A 209 5.02 1.50 12.68
C PHE A 209 5.41 0.93 11.31
N VAL A 210 5.83 1.78 10.37
CA VAL A 210 6.35 1.33 9.06
C VAL A 210 7.55 0.39 9.25
N ARG A 211 8.49 0.72 10.14
CA ARG A 211 9.67 -0.11 10.43
C ARG A 211 9.33 -1.39 11.17
N LEU A 212 8.30 -1.39 12.01
CA LEU A 212 7.77 -2.59 12.66
C LEU A 212 7.19 -3.54 11.63
N VAL A 213 6.33 -3.03 10.74
CA VAL A 213 5.67 -3.83 9.69
C VAL A 213 6.69 -4.32 8.66
N TYR A 214 7.36 -3.42 7.94
CA TYR A 214 8.26 -3.85 6.87
C TYR A 214 9.57 -4.42 7.40
N GLY A 215 10.16 -3.77 8.41
CA GLY A 215 11.47 -4.16 8.88
C GLY A 215 11.43 -5.42 9.74
N TYR A 216 10.93 -5.28 10.97
CA TYR A 216 10.96 -6.39 11.92
C TYR A 216 10.06 -7.57 11.50
N ARG A 217 8.83 -7.29 11.03
CA ARG A 217 7.86 -8.35 10.72
C ARG A 217 8.01 -8.97 9.34
N MET A 218 8.49 -8.21 8.37
CA MET A 218 8.64 -8.67 6.98
C MET A 218 10.11 -8.84 6.54
N ASP A 219 11.08 -8.55 7.42
CA ASP A 219 12.52 -8.71 7.16
C ASP A 219 13.07 -7.77 6.07
N TYR A 220 12.54 -6.53 6.02
CA TYR A 220 13.11 -5.46 5.21
C TYR A 220 14.30 -4.81 5.95
N PRO A 221 15.46 -4.57 5.31
CA PRO A 221 16.60 -3.93 5.94
C PRO A 221 16.25 -2.60 6.60
N LEU A 222 16.79 -2.35 7.80
CA LEU A 222 16.57 -1.12 8.56
C LEU A 222 17.91 -0.42 8.80
N LEU A 223 17.89 0.92 8.74
CA LEU A 223 19.04 1.75 9.10
C LEU A 223 18.88 2.33 10.50
N GLY A 224 20.01 2.51 11.19
CA GLY A 224 20.08 3.28 12.44
C GLY A 224 20.18 4.79 12.20
N THR A 225 20.34 5.22 10.95
CA THR A 225 20.54 6.61 10.54
C THR A 225 19.37 7.16 9.72
N ASN A 226 19.42 8.47 9.42
CA ASN A 226 18.51 9.17 8.52
C ASN A 226 19.18 9.52 7.18
N THR A 227 20.10 8.67 6.71
CA THR A 227 20.85 8.87 5.47
C THR A 227 20.53 7.77 4.45
N ALA A 228 20.92 7.95 3.19
CA ALA A 228 20.78 6.93 2.17
C ALA A 228 21.53 5.63 2.51
N GLY A 229 20.94 4.50 2.13
CA GLY A 229 21.48 3.17 2.36
C GLY A 229 20.52 2.07 1.87
N PRO A 230 20.85 0.78 2.07
CA PRO A 230 20.07 -0.34 1.56
C PRO A 230 18.76 -0.61 2.34
N GLY A 231 18.50 0.11 3.43
CA GLY A 231 17.35 -0.12 4.31
C GLY A 231 16.52 1.12 4.58
N LEU A 232 15.41 0.94 5.29
CA LEU A 232 14.53 2.04 5.68
C LEU A 232 15.20 2.92 6.75
N PRO A 233 15.32 4.23 6.51
CA PRO A 233 15.71 5.22 7.53
C PRO A 233 14.73 5.29 8.70
N ARG A 234 15.05 6.04 9.76
CA ARG A 234 14.19 6.15 10.95
C ARG A 234 13.03 7.15 10.77
N ARG A 235 13.29 8.35 10.24
CA ARG A 235 12.29 9.44 10.18
C ARG A 235 11.53 9.45 8.86
N ALA A 236 10.29 9.94 8.88
CA ALA A 236 9.39 10.00 7.73
C ALA A 236 10.02 10.74 6.52
N TYR A 237 10.56 11.95 6.73
CA TYR A 237 11.28 12.67 5.67
C TYR A 237 12.43 11.87 5.07
N ALA A 238 13.22 11.20 5.92
CA ALA A 238 14.38 10.43 5.47
C ALA A 238 13.96 9.19 4.69
N MET A 239 12.87 8.51 5.09
CA MET A 239 12.29 7.42 4.30
C MET A 239 11.82 7.91 2.93
N ALA A 240 11.16 9.07 2.86
CA ALA A 240 10.70 9.63 1.60
C ALA A 240 11.87 10.01 0.68
N GLU A 241 12.86 10.73 1.21
CA GLU A 241 13.98 11.28 0.44
C GLU A 241 15.04 10.21 0.10
N PHE A 242 15.45 9.43 1.09
CA PHE A 242 16.61 8.54 1.03
C PHE A 242 16.30 7.05 1.10
N GLY A 243 15.03 6.68 1.27
CA GLY A 243 14.64 5.28 1.32
C GLY A 243 15.05 4.50 0.05
N PRO A 244 15.12 3.17 0.11
CA PRO A 244 15.29 2.33 -1.06
C PRO A 244 14.04 2.32 -1.94
N GLY A 245 14.10 1.64 -3.09
CA GLY A 245 12.97 1.56 -4.00
C GLY A 245 12.87 2.73 -4.98
N ILE A 246 11.65 2.96 -5.46
CA ILE A 246 11.31 4.04 -6.38
C ILE A 246 10.30 5.00 -5.75
N THR A 247 10.20 6.18 -6.35
CA THR A 247 9.22 7.22 -5.97
C THR A 247 8.14 7.28 -7.05
N PRO A 248 7.04 6.48 -6.95
CA PRO A 248 5.97 6.48 -7.95
C PRO A 248 5.25 7.84 -8.03
N ILE A 249 5.30 8.61 -6.94
CA ILE A 249 4.76 9.96 -6.87
C ILE A 249 5.86 10.86 -6.30
N PRO A 250 6.44 11.80 -7.07
CA PRO A 250 7.50 12.69 -6.59
C PRO A 250 6.98 13.77 -5.66
N ASN A 251 7.78 14.11 -4.64
CA ASN A 251 7.52 15.28 -3.79
C ASN A 251 7.80 16.57 -4.57
N THR A 252 6.76 17.38 -4.79
CA THR A 252 6.87 18.70 -5.44
C THR A 252 6.61 19.86 -4.48
N GLY A 253 6.54 19.57 -3.17
CA GLY A 253 6.14 20.54 -2.15
C GLY A 253 4.66 20.93 -2.22
N ARG A 254 3.85 20.19 -2.98
CA ARG A 254 2.42 20.45 -3.19
C ARG A 254 1.60 19.20 -2.94
N ARG A 255 0.32 19.39 -2.61
CA ARG A 255 -0.66 18.30 -2.52
C ARG A 255 -0.66 17.49 -3.82
N VAL A 256 -0.58 16.16 -3.69
CA VAL A 256 -0.71 15.24 -4.83
C VAL A 256 -2.11 14.64 -4.94
N THR A 257 -2.55 14.42 -6.18
CA THR A 257 -3.79 13.72 -6.55
C THR A 257 -3.58 12.59 -7.57
N ALA A 258 -2.33 12.19 -7.84
CA ALA A 258 -1.97 11.13 -8.79
C ALA A 258 -2.16 9.72 -8.20
N TYR A 259 -3.39 9.41 -7.77
CA TYR A 259 -3.68 8.18 -7.04
C TYR A 259 -3.51 6.90 -7.88
N ASP A 260 -3.65 6.99 -9.20
CA ASP A 260 -3.47 5.87 -10.14
C ASP A 260 -2.04 5.31 -10.15
N SER A 261 -1.06 6.07 -9.64
CA SER A 261 0.33 5.62 -9.50
C SER A 261 0.55 4.73 -8.27
N LEU A 262 -0.37 4.74 -7.31
CA LEU A 262 -0.27 3.98 -6.06
C LEU A 262 -0.61 2.51 -6.24
N GLN A 263 0.06 1.66 -5.46
CA GLN A 263 -0.27 0.26 -5.25
C GLN A 263 -0.37 -0.04 -3.76
N ALA A 264 -1.22 -1.00 -3.38
CA ALA A 264 -1.31 -1.42 -1.99
C ALA A 264 0.07 -1.80 -1.45
N GLY A 265 0.40 -1.33 -0.25
CA GLY A 265 1.74 -1.46 0.32
C GLY A 265 2.73 -0.38 -0.11
N ASP A 266 2.33 0.65 -0.85
CA ASP A 266 3.16 1.85 -1.01
C ASP A 266 3.22 2.62 0.32
N LEU A 267 4.39 3.16 0.63
CA LEU A 267 4.56 4.11 1.72
C LEU A 267 4.06 5.48 1.26
N VAL A 268 3.23 6.12 2.08
CA VAL A 268 2.68 7.47 1.81
C VAL A 268 3.18 8.45 2.86
N PHE A 269 3.55 9.65 2.41
CA PHE A 269 4.18 10.66 3.27
C PHE A 269 3.45 11.99 3.20
N PHE A 270 3.39 12.64 4.35
CA PHE A 270 2.58 13.83 4.55
C PHE A 270 3.37 14.92 5.28
N GLU A 271 2.88 16.14 5.10
CA GLU A 271 3.21 17.34 5.86
C GLU A 271 1.90 17.74 6.58
N VAL A 272 1.76 17.39 7.86
CA VAL A 272 0.52 17.58 8.63
C VAL A 272 0.72 18.38 9.91
N GLU A 273 1.95 18.47 10.43
CA GLU A 273 2.31 19.32 11.55
C GLU A 273 2.87 20.65 11.03
N GLY A 274 2.55 21.76 11.70
CA GLY A 274 2.67 23.13 11.16
C GLY A 274 4.08 23.65 10.89
N GLY A 275 5.10 22.81 10.84
CA GLY A 275 6.40 23.14 10.29
C GLY A 275 6.35 23.01 8.77
N ALA A 276 5.88 24.06 8.10
CA ALA A 276 5.91 24.13 6.64
C ALA A 276 7.34 23.86 6.18
N ASP A 277 7.58 22.70 5.53
CA ASP A 277 8.78 22.26 4.81
C ASP A 277 9.41 20.90 5.23
N GLU A 278 8.88 20.17 6.22
CA GLU A 278 9.34 18.78 6.52
C GLU A 278 8.22 17.75 6.39
N LEU A 279 8.49 16.61 5.75
CA LEU A 279 7.59 15.45 5.79
C LEU A 279 7.66 14.82 7.18
N ASP A 280 6.63 15.06 7.98
CA ASP A 280 6.56 14.68 9.38
C ASP A 280 5.84 13.35 9.62
N HIS A 281 5.04 12.90 8.66
CA HIS A 281 4.15 11.76 8.87
C HIS A 281 4.22 10.73 7.76
N ALA A 282 4.08 9.46 8.14
CA ALA A 282 4.16 8.31 7.24
C ALA A 282 3.02 7.32 7.48
N GLY A 283 2.66 6.58 6.44
CA GLY A 283 1.68 5.49 6.51
C GLY A 283 1.83 4.48 5.38
N ILE A 284 0.96 3.48 5.39
CA ILE A 284 0.94 2.38 4.41
C ILE A 284 -0.37 2.47 3.63
N TYR A 285 -0.30 2.64 2.31
CA TYR A 285 -1.49 2.68 1.47
C TYR A 285 -2.14 1.29 1.38
N LEU A 286 -3.45 1.22 1.63
CA LEU A 286 -4.21 -0.04 1.67
C LEU A 286 -4.91 -0.33 0.34
N GLY A 287 -5.37 0.71 -0.35
CA GLY A 287 -6.22 0.59 -1.53
C GLY A 287 -7.44 1.50 -1.46
N VAL A 288 -8.48 1.12 -2.19
CA VAL A 288 -9.78 1.81 -2.19
C VAL A 288 -10.70 1.12 -1.19
N ASP A 289 -11.40 1.91 -0.37
CA ASP A 289 -12.36 1.40 0.62
C ASP A 289 -13.78 1.21 0.05
N SER A 290 -14.69 0.75 0.91
CA SER A 290 -16.11 0.53 0.63
C SER A 290 -16.87 1.77 0.16
N ASP A 291 -16.34 2.97 0.45
CA ASP A 291 -16.91 4.26 0.05
C ASP A 291 -16.28 4.79 -1.25
N GLY A 292 -15.39 4.00 -1.88
CA GLY A 292 -14.70 4.38 -3.11
C GLY A 292 -13.56 5.37 -2.89
N ARG A 293 -12.97 5.41 -1.69
CA ARG A 293 -11.95 6.40 -1.29
C ARG A 293 -10.57 5.77 -1.11
N HIS A 294 -9.52 6.51 -1.45
CA HIS A 294 -8.13 6.06 -1.28
C HIS A 294 -7.72 6.06 0.19
N ARG A 295 -7.63 4.87 0.79
CA ARG A 295 -7.40 4.68 2.22
C ARG A 295 -5.97 4.23 2.55
N PHE A 296 -5.44 4.74 3.65
CA PHE A 296 -4.12 4.36 4.18
C PHE A 296 -4.19 4.03 5.67
N MET A 297 -3.15 3.38 6.19
CA MET A 297 -3.00 3.05 7.60
C MET A 297 -1.83 3.80 8.24
N SER A 298 -2.11 4.29 9.43
CA SER A 298 -1.44 5.28 10.24
C SER A 298 -1.16 4.98 11.71
N SER A 299 0.06 5.00 12.26
CA SER A 299 0.15 5.23 13.73
C SER A 299 -0.07 6.70 14.06
N ARG A 300 -0.98 6.98 15.00
CA ARG A 300 -1.45 8.35 15.29
C ARG A 300 -1.61 8.63 16.77
N GLU A 301 -1.28 9.86 17.13
CA GLU A 301 -1.35 10.36 18.49
C GLU A 301 -2.76 10.29 19.10
N ARG A 302 -3.78 10.72 18.33
CA ARG A 302 -5.15 10.92 18.81
C ARG A 302 -5.89 9.63 19.16
N ILE A 303 -5.76 8.59 18.33
CA ILE A 303 -6.31 7.26 18.64
C ILE A 303 -5.34 6.43 19.51
N ASN A 304 -4.11 6.93 19.72
CA ASN A 304 -3.03 6.26 20.42
C ASN A 304 -2.61 4.94 19.75
N GLY A 305 -2.21 4.99 18.48
CA GLY A 305 -1.66 3.82 17.81
C GLY A 305 -1.98 3.72 16.32
N PRO A 306 -1.60 2.59 15.69
CA PRO A 306 -1.95 2.24 14.31
C PRO A 306 -3.47 2.17 14.08
N THR A 307 -3.94 2.81 13.02
CA THR A 307 -5.36 2.85 12.63
C THR A 307 -5.51 3.06 11.13
N LEU A 308 -6.52 2.43 10.53
CA LEU A 308 -7.04 2.78 9.20
C LEU A 308 -8.30 3.66 9.30
N GLY A 309 -8.72 4.02 10.51
CA GLY A 309 -9.95 4.74 10.80
C GLY A 309 -9.80 6.26 10.79
N ASP A 310 -10.87 6.94 11.20
CA ASP A 310 -11.04 8.38 10.94
C ASP A 310 -10.91 9.24 12.21
N VAL A 311 -10.44 8.64 13.30
CA VAL A 311 -10.24 9.31 14.59
C VAL A 311 -8.99 10.19 14.53
N GLY A 312 -9.16 11.49 14.84
CA GLY A 312 -8.09 12.48 14.76
C GLY A 312 -7.76 12.96 13.34
N GLY A 313 -8.55 12.54 12.35
CA GLY A 313 -8.37 12.83 10.92
C GLY A 313 -8.75 11.61 10.10
N THR A 314 -9.44 11.82 8.98
CA THR A 314 -9.83 10.75 8.06
C THR A 314 -8.61 10.09 7.43
N SER A 315 -8.58 8.76 7.37
CA SER A 315 -7.47 8.00 6.76
C SER A 315 -7.54 8.00 5.23
N LEU A 316 -7.82 9.15 4.63
CA LEU A 316 -8.11 9.31 3.21
C LEU A 316 -7.12 10.24 2.52
N LEU A 317 -6.74 9.89 1.29
CA LEU A 317 -5.83 10.70 0.47
C LEU A 317 -6.57 11.74 -0.39
N ASP A 318 -7.89 11.65 -0.51
CA ASP A 318 -8.68 12.30 -1.56
C ASP A 318 -9.87 13.14 -1.06
N ASP A 319 -10.15 13.17 0.24
CA ASP A 319 -11.36 13.79 0.83
C ASP A 319 -11.22 15.28 1.14
N GLY A 320 -10.06 15.86 0.90
CA GLY A 320 -9.76 17.25 1.22
C GLY A 320 -9.61 17.52 2.72
N GLY A 321 -9.59 16.48 3.57
CA GLY A 321 -9.28 16.52 5.00
C GLY A 321 -7.80 16.78 5.30
N MET A 322 -7.41 16.65 6.57
CA MET A 322 -6.04 16.95 7.03
C MET A 322 -4.98 16.18 6.24
N TYR A 323 -5.07 14.84 6.22
CA TYR A 323 -4.12 13.99 5.51
C TYR A 323 -4.21 14.14 4.00
N SER A 324 -5.43 14.25 3.45
CA SER A 324 -5.60 14.50 2.02
C SER A 324 -4.94 15.81 1.56
N ARG A 325 -4.98 16.88 2.36
CA ARG A 325 -4.26 18.13 2.07
C ARG A 325 -2.77 18.02 2.33
N GLY A 326 -2.36 17.20 3.30
CA GLY A 326 -0.96 16.98 3.67
C GLY A 326 -0.21 16.01 2.76
N PHE A 327 -0.87 15.22 1.92
CA PHE A 327 -0.21 14.20 1.09
C PHE A 327 0.75 14.82 0.06
N ARG A 328 2.02 14.42 0.08
CA ARG A 328 3.08 15.01 -0.77
C ARG A 328 3.75 14.03 -1.72
N THR A 329 3.97 12.80 -1.30
CA THR A 329 4.82 11.85 -2.03
C THR A 329 4.54 10.42 -1.59
N ALA A 330 4.89 9.46 -2.44
CA ALA A 330 4.83 8.04 -2.11
C ALA A 330 6.12 7.32 -2.51
N ARG A 331 6.42 6.21 -1.84
CA ARG A 331 7.58 5.36 -2.12
C ARG A 331 7.17 3.90 -2.18
N ARG A 332 7.70 3.19 -3.18
CA ARG A 332 7.54 1.73 -3.33
C ARG A 332 8.89 1.08 -3.15
N ILE A 333 9.04 0.31 -2.08
CA ILE A 333 10.32 -0.15 -1.52
C ILE A 333 10.67 -1.57 -1.91
#